data_AF-A0AAQ3U4C5-F1
#
_entry.id   AF-A0AAQ3U4C5-F1
#
_cell.length_a   1.000
_cell.length_b   1.000
_cell.length_c   1.000
_cell.angle_alpha   90.00
_cell.angle_beta   90.00
_cell.angle_gamma   90.00
#
_symmetry.space_group_name_H-M   'P 1'
#
loop_
_entity.id
_entity.type
_entity.pdbx_description
1 polymer ?
#
loop_
_entity_poly.entity_id
_entity_poly.type
_entity_poly.pdbx_seq_one_letter_code
_entity_poly.pdbx_strand_id
1 'polypeptide(L)'
;VSFPCSKPKMLAARRLAAATSAASTSPLLRRRLSAQTQPTTPPPPPPPPESTESGPGAWARRAVALSLLGLTGAVAASAVSDLSVFLSCSSQAIEKATQNQQIVNAIGKPIVRGPWYSASIGVNRARHSVSCTFPVSGPQGNGLLKFKAVRLGDESWYSFLQPTDWEILIMDAILDIPNEDGRQRTMRVTIPDNTRAPPPADCTACKSHTAPPPPQPAKE
;
A
#
# COMPACT_ATOMS: atom_id res chain seq x y z
N VAL A 1 -4.62 -1.04 38.33
CA VAL A 1 -4.50 -2.31 37.60
C VAL A 1 -3.51 -2.09 36.47
N SER A 2 -2.25 -2.45 36.70
CA SER A 2 -1.13 -2.25 35.79
C SER A 2 -1.05 -3.41 34.79
N PHE A 3 -0.93 -3.10 33.50
CA PHE A 3 -0.59 -4.09 32.48
C PHE A 3 0.92 -4.01 32.18
N PRO A 4 1.67 -5.13 32.21
CA PRO A 4 3.11 -5.11 32.04
C PRO A 4 3.53 -5.00 30.57
N CYS A 5 4.60 -4.23 30.39
CA CYS A 5 5.38 -4.04 29.17
C CYS A 5 6.06 -5.35 28.76
N SER A 6 5.78 -5.84 27.54
CA SER A 6 6.44 -7.01 26.96
C SER A 6 7.39 -6.57 25.85
N LYS A 7 8.69 -6.77 26.07
CA LYS A 7 9.77 -6.50 25.11
C LYS A 7 9.84 -7.63 24.06
N PRO A 8 9.93 -7.33 22.75
CA PRO A 8 10.28 -8.35 21.77
C PRO A 8 11.80 -8.61 21.76
N LYS A 9 12.16 -9.90 21.81
CA LYS A 9 13.54 -10.40 21.66
C LYS A 9 14.00 -10.26 20.21
N MET A 10 15.20 -9.73 20.01
CA MET A 10 15.90 -9.75 18.72
C MET A 10 16.25 -11.19 18.31
N LEU A 11 15.93 -11.58 17.08
CA LEU A 11 16.59 -12.70 16.41
C LEU A 11 17.53 -12.15 15.33
N ALA A 12 18.80 -12.52 15.45
CA ALA A 12 19.88 -12.16 14.55
C ALA A 12 19.71 -12.83 13.17
N ALA A 13 19.89 -12.04 12.12
CA ALA A 13 20.04 -12.51 10.76
C ALA A 13 21.46 -13.07 10.55
N ARG A 14 21.56 -14.20 9.85
CA ARG A 14 22.84 -14.67 9.27
C ARG A 14 22.62 -14.97 7.79
N ARG A 15 23.34 -14.25 6.94
CA ARG A 15 23.42 -14.41 5.48
C ARG A 15 24.51 -15.43 5.09
N LEU A 16 24.49 -15.79 3.79
CA LEU A 16 25.52 -16.42 2.94
C LEU A 16 25.51 -17.96 2.97
N ALA A 17 25.70 -18.71 1.87
CA ALA A 17 26.00 -18.42 0.46
C ALA A 17 25.65 -19.65 -0.40
N ALA A 18 25.59 -19.47 -1.72
CA ALA A 18 25.56 -20.54 -2.71
C ALA A 18 26.91 -21.26 -2.80
N ALA A 19 26.91 -22.59 -3.05
CA ALA A 19 28.02 -23.29 -3.71
C ALA A 19 27.58 -24.67 -4.24
N THR A 20 27.67 -24.77 -5.56
CA THR A 20 28.02 -25.88 -6.45
C THR A 20 28.62 -27.18 -5.89
N SER A 21 28.13 -28.28 -6.48
CA SER A 21 28.86 -29.43 -7.06
C SER A 21 29.73 -30.38 -6.21
N ALA A 22 29.58 -31.66 -6.62
CA ALA A 22 30.59 -32.71 -6.70
C ALA A 22 30.76 -33.66 -5.50
N ALA A 23 30.43 -34.92 -5.78
CA ALA A 23 31.22 -36.14 -5.61
C ALA A 23 31.87 -36.47 -4.26
N SER A 24 31.73 -37.75 -3.89
CA SER A 24 32.72 -38.61 -3.21
C SER A 24 32.05 -39.43 -2.10
N THR A 25 31.65 -40.67 -2.42
CA THR A 25 32.29 -41.91 -1.92
C THR A 25 32.52 -41.96 -0.41
N SER A 26 31.77 -42.86 0.25
CA SER A 26 32.27 -43.56 1.43
C SER A 26 31.66 -44.96 1.53
N PRO A 27 32.43 -45.93 2.06
CA PRO A 27 32.35 -47.33 1.66
C PRO A 27 31.72 -48.22 2.74
N LEU A 28 31.29 -49.39 2.28
CA LEU A 28 31.42 -50.70 2.90
C LEU A 28 31.27 -50.79 4.44
N LEU A 29 30.15 -51.40 4.87
CA LEU A 29 30.18 -52.56 5.78
C LEU A 29 28.76 -53.09 6.00
N ARG A 30 28.42 -54.20 5.35
CA ARG A 30 27.63 -55.25 5.99
C ARG A 30 27.87 -56.60 5.34
N ARG A 31 28.62 -57.42 6.06
CA ARG A 31 28.83 -58.85 5.86
C ARG A 31 27.73 -59.59 6.62
N ARG A 32 26.96 -60.45 5.95
CA ARG A 32 26.71 -61.84 6.35
C ARG A 32 25.84 -62.57 5.32
N LEU A 33 26.23 -63.82 5.11
CA LEU A 33 25.72 -64.76 4.12
C LEU A 33 24.27 -65.15 4.37
N SER A 34 23.51 -65.32 3.28
CA SER A 34 22.53 -66.39 3.12
C SER A 34 22.59 -66.89 1.69
N ALA A 35 22.88 -68.19 1.54
CA ALA A 35 22.80 -68.90 0.27
C ALA A 35 21.35 -68.84 -0.25
N GLN A 36 21.16 -68.39 -1.49
CA GLN A 36 19.91 -68.65 -2.19
C GLN A 36 20.19 -68.84 -3.68
N THR A 37 19.88 -70.07 -4.10
CA THR A 37 19.72 -70.62 -5.45
C THR A 37 19.47 -69.61 -6.57
N GLN A 38 20.17 -69.81 -7.69
CA GLN A 38 19.99 -69.16 -8.98
C GLN A 38 18.51 -69.13 -9.42
N PRO A 39 17.94 -67.96 -9.74
CA PRO A 39 16.70 -67.87 -10.48
C PRO A 39 16.97 -67.47 -11.94
N THR A 40 16.38 -68.24 -12.84
CA THR A 40 16.17 -67.95 -14.26
C THR A 40 15.74 -66.50 -14.50
N THR A 41 16.38 -65.82 -15.44
CA THR A 41 16.10 -64.44 -15.84
C THR A 41 14.65 -64.31 -16.36
N PRO A 42 13.80 -63.41 -15.82
CA PRO A 42 12.53 -63.07 -16.44
C PRO A 42 12.72 -62.12 -17.63
N PRO A 43 11.82 -62.14 -18.64
CA PRO A 43 11.90 -61.24 -19.80
C PRO A 43 11.77 -59.76 -19.38
N PRO A 44 12.30 -58.81 -20.18
CA PRO A 44 12.25 -57.39 -19.85
C PRO A 44 10.80 -56.90 -19.72
N PRO A 45 10.53 -55.97 -18.78
CA PRO A 45 9.18 -55.44 -18.59
C PRO A 45 8.71 -54.68 -19.85
N PRO A 46 7.41 -54.71 -20.17
CA PRO A 46 6.86 -53.92 -21.27
C PRO A 46 7.10 -52.42 -21.01
N PRO A 47 7.24 -51.60 -22.08
CA PRO A 47 7.37 -50.16 -21.91
C PRO A 47 6.18 -49.62 -21.10
N PRO A 48 6.41 -48.64 -20.21
CA PRO A 48 5.32 -48.06 -19.42
C PRO A 48 4.24 -47.53 -20.37
N PRO A 49 2.94 -47.71 -20.04
CA PRO A 49 1.89 -47.18 -20.89
C PRO A 49 2.08 -45.67 -21.00
N GLU A 50 2.21 -45.16 -22.23
CA GLU A 50 1.95 -43.76 -22.50
C GLU A 50 0.49 -43.50 -22.12
N SER A 51 0.29 -43.05 -20.89
CA SER A 51 -1.00 -42.56 -20.43
C SER A 51 -1.28 -41.28 -21.20
N THR A 52 -1.78 -41.44 -22.42
CA THR A 52 -2.48 -40.39 -23.14
C THR A 52 -3.80 -40.21 -22.40
N GLU A 53 -3.74 -39.54 -21.24
CA GLU A 53 -4.90 -39.25 -20.40
C GLU A 53 -5.69 -38.11 -21.08
N SER A 54 -6.25 -38.40 -22.25
CA SER A 54 -7.21 -37.56 -22.96
C SER A 54 -8.62 -38.11 -22.69
N GLY A 55 -9.01 -38.13 -21.42
CA GLY A 55 -10.35 -38.52 -20.96
C GLY A 55 -11.13 -37.34 -20.39
N PRO A 56 -12.47 -37.46 -20.23
CA PRO A 56 -13.31 -36.42 -19.61
C PRO A 56 -12.79 -35.93 -18.25
N GLY A 57 -12.15 -36.81 -17.46
CA GLY A 57 -11.52 -36.45 -16.18
C GLY A 57 -10.32 -35.52 -16.31
N ALA A 58 -9.50 -35.66 -17.36
CA ALA A 58 -8.38 -34.76 -17.62
C ALA A 58 -8.86 -33.37 -18.06
N TRP A 59 -9.93 -33.30 -18.86
CA TRP A 59 -10.59 -32.04 -19.23
C TRP A 59 -11.22 -31.35 -18.03
N ALA A 60 -11.89 -32.09 -17.14
CA ALA A 60 -12.44 -31.55 -15.90
C ALA A 60 -11.32 -30.99 -15.01
N ARG A 61 -10.21 -31.72 -14.84
CA ARG A 61 -9.05 -31.26 -14.07
C ARG A 61 -8.43 -29.99 -14.66
N ARG A 62 -8.32 -29.90 -16.00
CA ARG A 62 -7.85 -28.69 -16.71
C ARG A 62 -8.80 -27.51 -16.52
N ALA A 63 -10.11 -27.72 -16.64
CA ALA A 63 -11.11 -26.68 -16.43
C ALA A 63 -11.09 -26.14 -15.00
N VAL A 64 -10.93 -27.02 -14.00
CA VAL A 64 -10.77 -26.63 -12.60
C VAL A 64 -9.49 -25.83 -12.40
N ALA A 65 -8.36 -26.28 -12.96
CA ALA A 65 -7.09 -25.57 -12.86
C ALA A 65 -7.14 -24.17 -13.50
N LEU A 66 -7.73 -24.06 -14.69
CA LEU A 66 -7.92 -22.77 -15.37
C LEU A 66 -8.86 -21.85 -14.60
N SER A 67 -9.94 -22.37 -14.03
CA SER A 67 -10.85 -21.61 -13.18
C SER A 67 -10.14 -21.07 -11.94
N LEU A 68 -9.34 -21.91 -11.27
CA LEU A 68 -8.58 -21.50 -10.08
C LEU A 68 -7.53 -20.44 -10.43
N LEU A 69 -6.82 -20.62 -11.56
CA LEU A 69 -5.85 -19.65 -12.06
C LEU A 69 -6.54 -18.31 -12.38
N GLY A 70 -7.69 -18.36 -13.05
CA GLY A 70 -8.48 -17.17 -13.39
C GLY A 70 -8.96 -16.43 -12.15
N LEU A 71 -9.51 -17.14 -11.16
CA LEU A 71 -9.96 -16.55 -9.89
C LEU A 71 -8.79 -15.91 -9.14
N THR A 72 -7.66 -16.62 -9.04
CA THR A 72 -6.45 -16.12 -8.37
C THR A 72 -5.91 -14.88 -9.09
N GLY A 73 -5.88 -14.90 -10.42
CA GLY A 73 -5.47 -13.77 -11.25
C GLY A 73 -6.39 -12.56 -11.07
N ALA A 74 -7.71 -12.76 -11.01
CA ALA A 74 -8.68 -11.68 -10.80
C ALA A 74 -8.52 -11.01 -9.42
N VAL A 75 -8.29 -11.79 -8.37
CA VAL A 75 -8.01 -11.27 -7.02
C VAL A 75 -6.69 -10.50 -7.00
N ALA A 76 -5.64 -11.06 -7.61
CA ALA A 76 -4.33 -10.40 -7.70
C ALA A 76 -4.42 -9.07 -8.47
N ALA A 77 -5.14 -9.04 -9.60
CA ALA A 77 -5.35 -7.82 -10.39
C ALA A 77 -6.09 -6.74 -9.58
N SER A 78 -7.10 -7.14 -8.79
CA SER A 78 -7.82 -6.22 -7.90
C SER A 78 -6.91 -5.63 -6.83
N ALA A 79 -6.05 -6.45 -6.22
CA ALA A 79 -5.07 -5.98 -5.23
C ALA A 79 -4.02 -5.04 -5.84
N VAL A 80 -3.57 -5.31 -7.07
CA VAL A 80 -2.65 -4.41 -7.80
C VAL A 80 -3.33 -3.07 -8.11
N SER A 81 -4.60 -3.09 -8.50
CA SER A 81 -5.38 -1.87 -8.71
C SER A 81 -5.46 -1.03 -7.44
N ASP A 82 -5.87 -1.63 -6.32
CA ASP A 82 -5.97 -0.90 -5.04
C ASP A 82 -4.59 -0.38 -4.56
N LEU A 83 -3.53 -1.16 -4.75
CA LEU A 83 -2.15 -0.74 -4.44
C LEU A 83 -1.71 0.44 -5.30
N SER A 84 -2.01 0.44 -6.60
CA SER A 84 -1.65 1.53 -7.51
C SER A 84 -2.32 2.85 -7.12
N VAL A 85 -3.59 2.80 -6.70
CA VAL A 85 -4.33 3.96 -6.19
C VAL A 85 -3.70 4.47 -4.90
N PHE A 86 -3.40 3.56 -3.97
CA PHE A 86 -2.72 3.92 -2.72
C PHE A 86 -1.38 4.60 -2.99
N LEU A 87 -0.52 4.02 -3.83
CA LEU A 87 0.81 4.56 -4.13
C LEU A 87 0.73 5.92 -4.82
N SER A 88 -0.20 6.10 -5.75
CA SER A 88 -0.38 7.37 -6.46
C SER A 88 -0.84 8.47 -5.51
N CYS A 89 -1.93 8.23 -4.78
CA CYS A 89 -2.52 9.24 -3.91
C CYS A 89 -1.61 9.56 -2.70
N SER A 90 -1.00 8.55 -2.10
CA SER A 90 -0.11 8.76 -0.94
C SER A 90 1.20 9.46 -1.32
N SER A 91 1.64 9.39 -2.57
CA SER A 91 2.82 10.14 -3.04
C SER A 91 2.49 11.63 -3.12
N GLN A 92 1.35 11.97 -3.71
CA GLN A 92 0.86 13.35 -3.74
C GLN A 92 0.59 13.90 -2.32
N ALA A 93 0.01 13.09 -1.44
CA ALA A 93 -0.25 13.50 -0.05
C ALA A 93 1.05 13.82 0.71
N ILE A 94 2.11 13.02 0.52
CA ILE A 94 3.42 13.27 1.13
C ILE A 94 4.06 14.54 0.55
N GLU A 95 3.92 14.78 -0.75
CA GLU A 95 4.42 16.00 -1.38
C GLU A 95 3.73 17.24 -0.81
N LYS A 96 2.41 17.23 -0.73
CA LYS A 96 1.61 18.31 -0.11
C LYS A 96 1.98 18.50 1.37
N ALA A 97 2.23 17.40 2.11
CA ALA A 97 2.67 17.48 3.50
C ALA A 97 4.09 18.07 3.63
N THR A 98 4.98 17.77 2.69
CA THR A 98 6.38 18.28 2.66
C THR A 98 6.45 19.78 2.32
N GLN A 99 5.43 20.30 1.63
CA GLN A 99 5.25 21.72 1.33
C GLN A 99 4.64 22.50 2.52
N ASN A 100 3.93 21.84 3.44
CA ASN A 100 3.29 22.48 4.58
C ASN A 100 4.27 22.69 5.75
N GLN A 101 4.57 23.95 6.07
CA GLN A 101 5.52 24.30 7.15
C GLN A 101 5.06 23.82 8.53
N GLN A 102 3.76 23.75 8.82
CA GLN A 102 3.28 23.25 10.11
C GLN A 102 3.61 21.77 10.31
N ILE A 103 3.49 20.97 9.24
CA ILE A 103 3.85 19.55 9.29
C ILE A 103 5.36 19.38 9.39
N VAL A 104 6.10 20.10 8.54
CA VAL A 104 7.57 20.07 8.52
C VAL A 104 8.17 20.47 9.87
N ASN A 105 7.63 21.49 10.53
CA ASN A 105 8.11 21.94 11.84
C ASN A 105 7.79 20.95 12.97
N ALA A 106 6.78 20.09 12.78
CA ALA A 106 6.32 19.16 13.80
C ALA A 106 6.98 17.79 13.73
N ILE A 107 7.20 17.25 12.52
CA ILE A 107 7.79 15.90 12.34
C ILE A 107 9.14 15.92 11.59
N GLY A 108 9.54 17.05 11.00
CA GLY A 108 10.80 17.21 10.27
C GLY A 108 10.75 16.70 8.82
N LYS A 109 11.89 16.80 8.13
CA LYS A 109 12.12 16.22 6.79
C LYS A 109 13.25 15.19 6.84
N PRO A 110 13.19 14.09 6.08
CA PRO A 110 12.13 13.72 5.13
C PRO A 110 10.90 13.13 5.82
N ILE A 111 9.71 13.38 5.25
CA ILE A 111 8.46 12.71 5.66
C ILE A 111 8.37 11.39 4.90
N VAL A 112 8.50 10.27 5.62
CA VAL A 112 8.52 8.92 5.06
C VAL A 112 7.17 8.26 5.26
N ARG A 113 6.69 7.57 4.22
CA ARG A 113 5.47 6.76 4.28
C ARG A 113 5.68 5.57 5.21
N GLY A 114 4.74 5.34 6.11
CA GLY A 114 4.70 4.12 6.91
C GLY A 114 4.23 2.90 6.10
N PRO A 115 4.15 1.72 6.76
CA PRO A 115 3.82 0.48 6.06
C PRO A 115 2.40 0.49 5.48
N TRP A 116 2.26 -0.01 4.25
CA TRP A 116 0.98 -0.03 3.52
C TRP A 116 -0.11 -0.83 4.23
N TYR A 117 0.24 -1.88 4.98
CA TYR A 117 -0.71 -2.71 5.72
C TYR A 117 -1.33 -1.99 6.93
N SER A 118 -0.75 -0.87 7.36
CA SER A 118 -1.31 0.00 8.41
C SER A 118 -2.15 1.14 7.82
N ALA A 119 -2.26 1.21 6.49
CA ALA A 119 -3.12 2.15 5.82
C ALA A 119 -4.55 1.60 5.69
N SER A 120 -5.53 2.49 5.73
CA SER A 120 -6.89 2.19 5.31
C SER A 120 -7.21 2.94 4.02
N ILE A 121 -7.93 2.27 3.14
CA ILE A 121 -8.45 2.84 1.90
C ILE A 121 -9.94 2.53 1.85
N GLY A 122 -10.74 3.59 1.79
CA GLY A 122 -12.17 3.53 1.55
C GLY A 122 -12.42 4.04 0.15
N VAL A 123 -13.07 3.25 -0.69
CA VAL A 123 -13.40 3.67 -2.05
C VAL A 123 -14.91 3.79 -2.19
N ASN A 124 -15.35 4.94 -2.69
CA ASN A 124 -16.75 5.25 -2.89
C ASN A 124 -17.24 4.77 -4.26
N ARG A 125 -18.56 4.84 -4.47
CA ARG A 125 -19.30 4.29 -5.61
C ARG A 125 -18.61 4.59 -6.95
N ALA A 126 -18.43 3.53 -7.74
CA ALA A 126 -17.77 3.52 -9.04
C ALA A 126 -16.29 3.98 -9.06
N ARG A 127 -15.58 3.93 -7.92
CA ARG A 127 -14.13 4.23 -7.85
C ARG A 127 -13.76 5.67 -8.26
N HIS A 128 -14.71 6.62 -8.19
CA HIS A 128 -14.44 8.04 -8.49
C HIS A 128 -13.94 8.84 -7.28
N SER A 129 -14.10 8.32 -6.07
CA SER A 129 -13.62 8.99 -4.86
C SER A 129 -13.01 7.98 -3.91
N VAL A 130 -11.87 8.35 -3.34
CA VAL A 130 -11.11 7.54 -2.38
C VAL A 130 -10.84 8.36 -1.13
N SER A 131 -11.05 7.75 0.02
CA SER A 131 -10.55 8.25 1.30
C SER A 131 -9.42 7.34 1.73
N CYS A 132 -8.25 7.88 2.04
CA CYS A 132 -7.14 7.07 2.53
C CYS A 132 -6.59 7.66 3.82
N THR A 133 -6.17 6.78 4.71
CA THR A 133 -5.49 7.12 5.95
C THR A 133 -4.24 6.27 6.05
N PHE A 134 -3.07 6.86 6.22
CA PHE A 134 -1.82 6.12 6.32
C PHE A 134 -0.82 6.78 7.27
N PRO A 135 -0.01 5.99 7.99
CA PRO A 135 0.99 6.53 8.89
C PRO A 135 2.13 7.18 8.12
N VAL A 136 2.71 8.21 8.72
CA VAL A 136 3.94 8.87 8.27
C VAL A 136 4.91 9.02 9.43
N SER A 137 6.19 9.03 9.11
CA SER A 137 7.28 9.18 10.09
C SER A 137 8.25 10.23 9.60
N GLY A 138 8.76 11.05 10.52
CA GLY A 138 9.85 11.98 10.28
C GLY A 138 10.87 11.95 11.42
N PRO A 139 12.00 12.68 11.31
CA PRO A 139 13.04 12.68 12.33
C PRO A 139 12.59 13.14 13.71
N GLN A 140 11.57 13.98 13.78
CA GLN A 140 11.10 14.61 15.03
C GLN A 140 9.85 13.96 15.60
N GLY A 141 9.18 13.07 14.86
CA GLY A 141 7.93 12.47 15.31
C GLY A 141 7.23 11.62 14.27
N ASN A 142 6.11 11.04 14.68
CA ASN A 142 5.24 10.26 13.79
C ASN A 142 3.94 11.01 13.56
N GLY A 143 3.18 10.56 12.58
CA GLY A 143 1.85 11.09 12.33
C GLY A 143 1.01 10.18 11.47
N LEU A 144 -0.20 10.64 11.19
CA LEU A 144 -1.18 9.96 10.37
C LEU A 144 -1.74 10.99 9.39
N LEU A 145 -1.55 10.74 8.10
CA LEU A 145 -2.16 11.52 7.04
C LEU A 145 -3.51 10.90 6.67
N LYS A 146 -4.54 11.73 6.63
CA LYS A 146 -5.89 11.40 6.18
C LYS A 146 -6.22 12.30 5.01
N PHE A 147 -6.70 11.75 3.92
CA PHE A 147 -7.11 12.57 2.79
C PHE A 147 -8.29 11.96 2.05
N LYS A 148 -8.98 12.80 1.29
CA LYS A 148 -9.98 12.41 0.32
C LYS A 148 -9.55 12.92 -1.04
N ALA A 149 -9.57 12.03 -2.03
CA ALA A 149 -9.27 12.35 -3.41
C ALA A 149 -10.39 11.94 -4.35
N VAL A 150 -10.49 12.62 -5.48
CA VAL A 150 -11.38 12.29 -6.59
C VAL A 150 -10.56 11.98 -7.83
N ARG A 151 -11.08 11.11 -8.68
CA ARG A 151 -10.47 10.73 -9.94
C ARG A 151 -10.71 11.84 -10.97
N LEU A 152 -9.65 12.40 -11.55
CA LEU A 152 -9.74 13.22 -12.75
C LEU A 152 -9.65 12.30 -13.96
N GLY A 153 -10.73 12.21 -14.72
CA GLY A 153 -10.76 11.46 -15.96
C GLY A 153 -12.17 11.27 -16.47
N ASP A 154 -12.31 11.22 -17.79
CA ASP A 154 -13.58 10.92 -18.44
C ASP A 154 -13.88 9.41 -18.31
N GLU A 155 -15.18 9.07 -18.24
CA GLU A 155 -15.73 7.70 -18.25
C GLU A 155 -15.48 6.95 -19.57
N SER A 156 -14.35 7.18 -20.22
CA SER A 156 -13.97 6.46 -21.43
C SER A 156 -13.62 5.02 -21.07
N TRP A 157 -14.02 4.09 -21.93
CA TRP A 157 -13.83 2.66 -21.72
C TRP A 157 -12.35 2.22 -21.68
N TYR A 158 -11.40 3.08 -22.06
CA TYR A 158 -9.94 2.86 -21.98
C TYR A 158 -9.29 3.43 -20.71
N SER A 159 -10.07 4.05 -19.82
CA SER A 159 -9.56 4.65 -18.58
C SER A 159 -8.88 3.64 -17.62
N PHE A 160 -9.00 2.33 -17.87
CA PHE A 160 -8.23 1.30 -17.16
C PHE A 160 -6.75 1.25 -17.54
N LEU A 161 -6.34 1.81 -18.69
CA LEU A 161 -4.95 1.81 -19.17
C LEU A 161 -4.19 3.10 -18.83
N GLN A 162 -4.89 4.19 -18.55
CA GLN A 162 -4.25 5.47 -18.25
C GLN A 162 -3.82 5.55 -16.78
N PRO A 163 -2.63 6.12 -16.50
CA PRO A 163 -2.29 6.58 -15.16
C PRO A 163 -3.45 7.42 -14.63
N THR A 164 -4.03 6.97 -13.53
CA THR A 164 -5.21 7.63 -12.99
C THR A 164 -4.77 8.87 -12.23
N ASP A 165 -5.12 10.04 -12.76
CA ASP A 165 -4.92 11.29 -12.06
C ASP A 165 -5.92 11.38 -10.91
N TRP A 166 -5.40 11.57 -9.70
CA TRP A 166 -6.19 11.76 -8.49
C TRP A 166 -5.95 13.17 -7.98
N GLU A 167 -7.00 13.92 -7.69
CA GLU A 167 -6.92 15.23 -7.04
C GLU A 167 -7.35 15.12 -5.58
N ILE A 168 -6.48 15.57 -4.68
CA ILE A 168 -6.73 15.57 -3.25
C ILE A 168 -7.56 16.81 -2.90
N LEU A 169 -8.84 16.60 -2.61
CA LEU A 169 -9.77 17.67 -2.22
C LEU A 169 -9.53 18.17 -0.80
N ILE A 170 -9.21 17.25 0.12
CA ILE A 170 -9.04 17.56 1.53
C ILE A 170 -7.95 16.66 2.08
N MET A 171 -7.03 17.23 2.85
CA MET A 171 -6.04 16.47 3.59
C MET A 171 -5.89 17.00 5.01
N ASP A 172 -5.95 16.09 5.96
CA ASP A 172 -5.68 16.33 7.37
C ASP A 172 -4.44 15.54 7.80
N ALA A 173 -3.63 16.13 8.68
CA ALA A 173 -2.53 15.48 9.34
C ALA A 173 -2.77 15.46 10.85
N ILE A 174 -2.60 14.29 11.45
CA ILE A 174 -2.61 14.10 12.91
C ILE A 174 -1.18 13.74 13.30
N LEU A 175 -0.48 14.66 13.95
CA LEU A 175 0.96 14.54 14.23
C LEU A 175 1.17 14.33 15.73
N ASP A 176 2.01 13.37 16.07
CA ASP A 176 2.42 13.09 17.44
C ASP A 176 3.79 13.71 17.69
N ILE A 177 3.77 14.86 18.38
CA ILE A 177 4.97 15.63 18.71
C ILE A 177 5.47 15.17 20.09
N PRO A 178 6.72 14.67 20.20
CA PRO A 178 7.31 14.40 21.49
C PRO A 178 7.57 15.72 22.24
N ASN A 179 6.99 15.89 23.43
CA ASN A 179 7.31 17.00 24.31
C ASN A 179 8.52 16.66 25.20
N GLU A 180 9.23 17.67 25.70
CA GLU A 180 10.41 17.50 26.56
C GLU A 180 10.09 16.71 27.84
N ASP A 181 8.85 16.81 28.35
CA ASP A 181 8.37 16.08 29.52
C ASP A 181 8.08 14.58 29.27
N GLY A 182 8.38 14.07 28.07
CA GLY A 182 8.08 12.70 27.64
C GLY A 182 6.60 12.43 27.34
N ARG A 183 5.73 13.45 27.44
CA ARG A 183 4.32 13.37 27.03
C ARG A 183 4.21 13.60 25.52
N GLN A 184 3.39 12.81 24.84
CA GLN A 184 3.08 13.05 23.42
C GLN A 184 1.96 14.08 23.31
N ARG A 185 2.16 15.09 22.45
CA ARG A 185 1.14 16.06 22.10
C ARG A 185 0.66 15.80 20.68
N THR A 186 -0.64 15.54 20.54
CA THR A 186 -1.25 15.40 19.22
C THR A 186 -1.60 16.78 18.65
N MET A 187 -1.07 17.10 17.46
CA MET A 187 -1.40 18.30 16.69
C MET A 187 -2.21 17.90 15.45
N ARG A 188 -3.27 18.66 15.14
CA ARG A 188 -4.07 18.46 13.93
C ARG A 188 -3.86 19.62 12.97
N VAL A 189 -3.52 19.32 11.73
CA VAL A 189 -3.32 20.29 10.65
C VAL A 189 -4.24 19.93 9.51
N THR A 190 -5.17 20.81 9.18
CA THR A 190 -5.97 20.70 7.95
C THR A 190 -5.24 21.46 6.85
N ILE A 191 -4.92 20.76 5.76
CA ILE A 191 -4.30 21.31 4.57
C ILE A 191 -5.43 21.65 3.60
N PRO A 192 -5.70 22.95 3.37
CA PRO A 192 -6.71 23.36 2.42
C PRO A 192 -6.32 22.92 1.01
N ASP A 193 -7.33 22.67 0.18
CA ASP A 193 -7.13 22.39 -1.22
C ASP A 193 -6.41 23.60 -1.86
N ASN A 194 -5.17 23.41 -2.28
CA ASN A 194 -4.50 24.36 -3.16
C ASN A 194 -4.93 24.07 -4.60
N THR A 195 -6.24 23.96 -4.83
CA THR A 195 -6.81 24.23 -6.15
C THR A 195 -6.23 25.59 -6.52
N ARG A 196 -5.44 25.63 -7.60
CA ARG A 196 -4.78 26.82 -8.12
C ARG A 196 -5.69 28.01 -7.85
N ALA A 197 -5.25 28.95 -7.00
CA ALA A 197 -6.01 30.16 -6.75
C ALA A 197 -6.52 30.66 -8.11
N PRO A 198 -7.83 30.90 -8.29
CA PRO A 198 -8.28 31.52 -9.52
C PRO A 198 -7.38 32.73 -9.75
N PRO A 199 -6.86 32.96 -10.99
CA PRO A 199 -5.99 34.10 -11.25
C PRO A 199 -6.67 35.32 -10.62
N PRO A 200 -5.92 36.13 -9.84
CA PRO A 200 -6.51 37.22 -9.09
C PRO A 200 -7.41 38.00 -10.04
N ALA A 201 -8.72 37.93 -9.80
CA ALA A 201 -9.65 38.74 -10.56
C ALA A 201 -9.22 40.18 -10.31
N ASP A 202 -8.85 40.89 -11.36
CA ASP A 202 -8.38 42.26 -11.28
C ASP A 202 -9.40 43.06 -10.46
N CYS A 203 -8.99 43.44 -9.24
CA CYS A 203 -9.78 44.17 -8.28
C CYS A 203 -9.97 45.61 -8.76
N THR A 204 -10.81 45.83 -9.77
CA THR A 204 -11.18 47.16 -10.27
C THR A 204 -12.66 47.51 -10.09
N ALA A 205 -13.37 46.80 -9.21
CA ALA A 205 -14.79 47.08 -8.94
C ALA A 205 -15.12 47.10 -7.44
N CYS A 206 -14.49 48.01 -6.68
CA CYS A 206 -15.00 48.48 -5.38
C CYS A 206 -14.42 49.87 -5.07
N LYS A 207 -14.76 50.86 -5.90
CA LYS A 207 -14.82 52.26 -5.45
C LYS A 207 -16.27 52.60 -5.14
N SER A 208 -16.43 53.42 -4.10
CA SER A 208 -17.64 54.03 -3.54
C SER A 208 -18.61 53.13 -2.77
N HIS A 209 -18.33 52.91 -1.50
CA HIS A 209 -19.37 53.08 -0.48
C HIS A 209 -19.01 54.29 0.38
N THR A 210 -19.70 55.40 0.10
CA THR A 210 -19.72 56.60 0.95
C THR A 210 -20.45 56.25 2.25
N ALA A 211 -19.81 56.54 3.39
CA ALA A 211 -20.41 56.38 4.72
C ALA A 211 -21.64 57.29 4.88
N PRO A 212 -22.73 56.83 5.53
CA PRO A 212 -23.83 57.72 5.88
C PRO A 212 -23.42 58.69 7.01
N PRO A 213 -23.92 59.94 7.01
CA PRO A 213 -23.54 60.95 7.99
C PRO A 213 -24.09 60.62 9.39
N PRO A 214 -23.39 61.03 10.47
CA PRO A 214 -23.82 60.77 11.83
C PRO A 214 -25.11 61.53 12.19
N PRO A 215 -25.98 60.95 13.04
CA PRO A 215 -27.19 61.62 13.49
C PRO A 215 -26.86 62.83 14.39
N GLN A 216 -27.49 63.96 14.09
CA GLN A 216 -27.38 65.19 14.89
C GLN A 216 -28.14 65.07 16.22
N PRO A 217 -27.65 65.73 17.30
CA PRO A 217 -28.34 65.73 18.58
C PRO A 217 -29.61 66.59 18.53
N ALA A 218 -30.72 66.06 19.04
CA ALA A 218 -31.97 66.77 19.20
C ALA A 218 -31.79 67.96 20.17
N LYS A 219 -32.23 69.15 19.75
CA LYS A 219 -32.50 70.28 20.64
C LYS A 219 -33.93 70.17 21.16
N GLU A 220 -34.05 70.58 22.43
CA GLU A 220 -35.22 70.77 23.30
C GLU A 220 -36.55 71.12 22.61
#